data_AF-A0AAJ1PG46-F1
#
_entry.id   AF-A0AAJ1PG46-F1
#
_cell.length_a   1.000
_cell.length_b   1.000
_cell.length_c   1.000
_cell.angle_alpha   90.00
_cell.angle_beta   90.00
_cell.angle_gamma   90.00
#
_symmetry.space_group_name_H-M   'P 1'
#
loop_
_entity.id
_entity.type
_entity.pdbx_description
1 polymer ?
#
loop_
_entity_poly.entity_id
_entity_poly.type
_entity_poly.pdbx_seq_one_letter_code
_entity_poly.pdbx_strand_id
1 'polypeptide(L)'
;MKSILNIEKNIFELENILNKKQKIEELESSIQQLFSIILKDYPYLKLPTFSIIPTRALEFIVWYQDPNAITETLLIKQNSFTAYLWRCDDGKWYLDDLYSEPREIASKLIKNIPVFYSIPENPKEVKHLLEIGIMHFNEILFPIFSNRTLEDSREVLTWDDHFLLVGTQLTNLKLYSHEEWNALIDRENSYLN
;
A
#
# COMPACT_ATOMS: atom_id res chain seq x y z
N MET A 1 10.50 -0.56 -8.67
CA MET A 1 9.53 0.03 -7.73
C MET A 1 10.28 0.96 -6.80
N LYS A 2 9.76 2.17 -6.59
CA LYS A 2 10.34 3.19 -5.71
C LYS A 2 9.61 3.28 -4.38
N SER A 3 10.31 3.83 -3.39
CA SER A 3 9.68 4.28 -2.16
C SER A 3 9.03 5.64 -2.30
N ILE A 4 8.01 5.89 -1.49
CA ILE A 4 7.47 7.23 -1.28
C ILE A 4 8.58 8.19 -0.85
N LEU A 5 8.44 9.44 -1.27
CA LEU A 5 9.36 10.50 -0.88
C LEU A 5 9.19 10.83 0.61
N ASN A 6 10.25 11.41 1.19
CA ASN A 6 10.24 11.98 2.55
C ASN A 6 9.98 10.99 3.69
N ILE A 7 10.52 9.75 3.60
CA ILE A 7 10.40 8.73 4.67
C ILE A 7 10.69 9.30 6.07
N GLU A 8 11.80 10.02 6.24
CA GLU A 8 12.17 10.59 7.56
C GLU A 8 11.16 11.63 8.06
N LYS A 9 10.56 12.43 7.16
CA LYS A 9 9.47 13.34 7.53
C LYS A 9 8.24 12.55 7.99
N ASN A 10 7.88 11.51 7.26
CA ASN A 10 6.72 10.68 7.59
C ASN A 10 6.90 9.94 8.93
N ILE A 11 8.14 9.53 9.24
CA ILE A 11 8.52 8.99 10.55
C ILE A 11 8.32 10.04 11.63
N PHE A 12 8.80 11.27 11.42
CA PHE A 12 8.64 12.35 12.39
C PHE A 12 7.17 12.72 12.64
N GLU A 13 6.34 12.78 11.60
CA GLU A 13 4.91 13.04 11.76
C GLU A 13 4.21 11.93 12.55
N LEU A 14 4.55 10.66 12.29
CA LEU A 14 3.99 9.53 13.04
C LEU A 14 4.50 9.50 14.49
N GLU A 15 5.77 9.84 14.73
CA GLU A 15 6.34 10.03 16.07
C GLU A 15 5.55 11.09 16.85
N ASN A 16 5.24 12.23 16.23
CA ASN A 16 4.42 13.28 16.85
C ASN A 16 2.99 12.82 17.17
N ILE A 17 2.40 11.96 16.35
CA ILE A 17 1.10 11.34 16.64
C ILE A 17 1.24 10.43 17.87
N LEU A 18 2.24 9.56 17.92
CA LEU A 18 2.44 8.61 19.01
C LEU A 18 2.75 9.28 20.36
N ASN A 19 3.41 10.44 20.35
CA ASN A 19 3.71 11.22 21.55
C ASN A 19 2.48 11.88 22.20
N LYS A 20 1.33 11.93 21.51
CA LYS A 20 0.09 12.50 22.08
C LYS A 20 -0.56 11.52 23.05
N LYS A 21 -1.02 12.04 24.18
CA LYS A 21 -1.93 11.31 25.06
C LYS A 21 -3.32 11.30 24.43
N GLN A 22 -3.69 10.17 23.84
CA GLN A 22 -4.93 9.99 23.10
C GLN A 22 -5.50 8.58 23.31
N LYS A 23 -6.78 8.38 22.98
CA LYS A 23 -7.38 7.03 22.98
C LYS A 23 -6.99 6.26 21.71
N ILE A 24 -7.28 4.96 21.68
CA ILE A 24 -6.87 4.10 20.56
C ILE A 24 -7.62 4.46 19.26
N GLU A 25 -8.87 4.91 19.36
CA GLU A 25 -9.68 5.36 18.22
C GLU A 25 -9.15 6.67 17.64
N GLU A 26 -8.71 7.59 18.50
CA GLU A 26 -8.09 8.86 18.09
C GLU A 26 -6.73 8.62 17.43
N LEU A 27 -5.96 7.65 17.94
CA LEU A 27 -4.71 7.20 17.34
C LEU A 27 -4.96 6.59 15.96
N GLU A 28 -5.91 5.66 15.84
CA GLU A 28 -6.29 5.03 14.58
C GLU A 28 -6.63 6.10 13.52
N SER A 29 -7.53 7.02 13.86
CA SER A 29 -7.96 8.09 12.96
C SER A 29 -6.77 8.97 12.53
N SER A 30 -5.88 9.32 13.46
CA SER A 30 -4.70 10.13 13.17
C SER A 30 -3.72 9.42 12.23
N ILE A 31 -3.48 8.11 12.43
CA ILE A 31 -2.59 7.32 11.56
C ILE A 31 -3.21 7.15 10.17
N GLN A 32 -4.50 6.82 10.09
CA GLN A 32 -5.23 6.72 8.82
C GLN A 32 -5.16 8.03 8.03
N GLN A 33 -5.37 9.17 8.71
CA GLN A 33 -5.28 10.48 8.09
C GLN A 33 -3.86 10.78 7.59
N LEU A 34 -2.83 10.49 8.38
CA LEU A 34 -1.44 10.65 7.95
C LEU A 34 -1.15 9.82 6.69
N PHE A 35 -1.57 8.56 6.67
CA PHE A 35 -1.32 7.67 5.52
C PHE A 35 -2.09 8.13 4.29
N SER A 36 -3.31 8.65 4.45
CA SER A 36 -4.09 9.25 3.37
C SER A 36 -3.39 10.48 2.79
N ILE A 37 -2.77 11.31 3.63
CA ILE A 37 -1.98 12.48 3.18
C ILE A 37 -0.74 12.03 2.41
N ILE A 38 -0.02 11.03 2.93
CA ILE A 38 1.19 10.49 2.28
C ILE A 38 0.88 9.90 0.91
N LEU A 39 -0.24 9.18 0.78
CA LEU A 39 -0.63 8.49 -0.45
C LEU A 39 -1.49 9.36 -1.38
N LYS A 40 -1.73 10.63 -1.05
CA LYS A 40 -2.59 11.52 -1.83
C LYS A 40 -2.17 11.62 -3.31
N ASP A 41 -0.86 11.64 -3.56
CA ASP A 41 -0.29 11.75 -4.91
C ASP A 41 -0.25 10.40 -5.65
N TYR A 42 -0.67 9.31 -4.99
CA TYR A 42 -0.69 7.95 -5.53
C TYR A 42 -2.08 7.31 -5.35
N PRO A 43 -3.13 7.89 -5.96
CA PRO A 43 -4.53 7.51 -5.71
C PRO A 43 -4.87 6.06 -6.12
N TYR A 44 -4.03 5.45 -6.94
CA TYR A 44 -4.14 4.04 -7.33
C TYR A 44 -3.72 3.08 -6.19
N LEU A 45 -2.95 3.53 -5.19
CA LEU A 45 -2.52 2.68 -4.08
C LEU A 45 -3.60 2.54 -2.99
N LYS A 46 -3.76 1.33 -2.47
CA LYS A 46 -4.68 1.05 -1.36
C LYS A 46 -4.05 1.42 -0.03
N LEU A 47 -4.84 2.04 0.83
CA LEU A 47 -4.50 2.17 2.24
C LEU A 47 -4.41 0.79 2.90
N PRO A 48 -3.53 0.63 3.91
CA PRO A 48 -3.58 -0.50 4.82
C PRO A 48 -4.94 -0.60 5.50
N THR A 49 -5.31 -1.80 5.92
CA THR A 49 -6.49 -2.01 6.76
C THR A 49 -6.11 -1.75 8.21
N PHE A 50 -6.97 -1.01 8.91
CA PHE A 50 -6.87 -0.72 10.32
C PHE A 50 -8.09 -1.32 11.01
N SER A 51 -7.88 -1.94 12.17
CA SER A 51 -8.96 -2.51 12.96
C SER A 51 -8.58 -2.52 14.42
N ILE A 52 -9.49 -2.10 15.28
CA ILE A 52 -9.36 -2.28 16.72
C ILE A 52 -9.88 -3.67 17.07
N ILE A 53 -9.03 -4.46 17.73
CA ILE A 53 -9.35 -5.81 18.17
C ILE A 53 -9.16 -5.92 19.68
N PRO A 54 -9.93 -6.79 20.37
CA PRO A 54 -9.68 -7.07 21.78
C PRO A 54 -8.27 -7.65 21.95
N THR A 55 -7.48 -7.11 22.87
CA THR A 55 -6.09 -7.54 23.09
C THR A 55 -5.98 -9.00 23.51
N ARG A 56 -6.98 -9.53 24.23
CA ARG A 56 -7.13 -10.97 24.52
C ARG A 56 -7.15 -11.86 23.28
N ALA A 57 -7.51 -11.34 22.10
CA ALA A 57 -7.47 -12.11 20.86
C ALA A 57 -6.02 -12.43 20.42
N LEU A 58 -5.03 -11.79 21.05
CA LEU A 58 -3.60 -11.96 20.79
C LEU A 58 -2.93 -12.96 21.74
N GLU A 59 -3.65 -13.52 22.71
CA GLU A 59 -3.12 -14.41 23.77
C GLU A 59 -2.38 -15.65 23.22
N PHE A 60 -2.69 -16.06 21.98
CA PHE A 60 -2.05 -17.19 21.31
C PHE A 60 -1.07 -16.79 20.20
N ILE A 61 -0.78 -15.50 20.03
CA ILE A 61 0.17 -14.99 19.06
C ILE A 61 1.54 -14.88 19.72
N VAL A 62 2.58 -15.34 19.02
CA VAL A 62 3.98 -15.48 19.49
C VAL A 62 4.56 -14.19 20.11
N TRP A 63 3.98 -13.04 19.77
CA TRP A 63 4.45 -11.70 20.13
C TRP A 63 3.72 -11.08 21.33
N TYR A 64 2.84 -11.80 22.03
CA TYR A 64 2.15 -11.27 23.21
C TYR A 64 2.75 -11.84 24.50
N GLN A 65 3.55 -11.04 25.22
CA GLN A 65 4.09 -11.44 26.53
C GLN A 65 3.66 -10.56 27.71
N ASP A 66 2.91 -9.47 27.49
CA ASP A 66 2.59 -8.52 28.58
C ASP A 66 1.17 -8.71 29.17
N PRO A 67 1.04 -9.05 30.48
CA PRO A 67 -0.25 -9.10 31.18
C PRO A 67 -0.91 -7.74 31.44
N ASN A 68 -0.25 -6.60 31.18
CA ASN A 68 -0.73 -5.25 31.52
C ASN A 68 -1.16 -4.40 30.30
N ALA A 69 -1.38 -5.03 29.15
CA ALA A 69 -1.93 -4.32 28.00
C ALA A 69 -3.39 -3.91 28.26
N ILE A 70 -3.76 -2.69 27.85
CA ILE A 70 -5.16 -2.26 27.81
C ILE A 70 -5.97 -3.24 26.97
N THR A 71 -7.29 -3.31 27.17
CA THR A 71 -8.20 -4.28 26.54
C THR A 71 -8.24 -4.26 25.01
N GLU A 72 -7.67 -3.26 24.35
CA GLU A 72 -7.78 -3.04 22.90
C GLU A 72 -6.43 -2.80 22.24
N THR A 73 -6.26 -3.38 21.05
CA THR A 73 -5.07 -3.28 20.21
C THR A 73 -5.46 -2.79 18.82
N LEU A 74 -4.67 -1.87 18.27
CA LEU A 74 -4.79 -1.43 16.90
C LEU A 74 -3.99 -2.39 16.02
N LEU A 75 -4.70 -3.15 15.19
CA LEU A 75 -4.15 -4.01 14.16
C LEU A 75 -4.01 -3.21 12.86
N ILE A 76 -2.80 -3.14 12.34
CA ILE A 76 -2.48 -2.57 11.02
C ILE A 76 -2.06 -3.72 10.12
N LYS A 77 -2.75 -3.91 9.00
CA LYS A 77 -2.48 -5.02 8.07
C LYS A 77 -2.44 -4.56 6.62
N GLN A 78 -1.47 -5.11 5.88
CA GLN A 78 -1.40 -4.98 4.43
C GLN A 78 -0.64 -6.18 3.85
N ASN A 79 -1.33 -7.04 3.11
CA ASN A 79 -0.78 -8.28 2.59
C ASN A 79 -0.13 -9.14 3.69
N SER A 80 1.17 -9.43 3.56
CA SER A 80 1.97 -10.18 4.54
C SER A 80 2.43 -9.32 5.72
N PHE A 81 2.33 -8.00 5.65
CA PHE A 81 2.67 -7.11 6.74
C PHE A 81 1.51 -7.05 7.74
N THR A 82 1.84 -7.29 9.01
CA THR A 82 0.92 -7.20 10.15
C THR A 82 1.68 -6.56 11.30
N ALA A 83 1.07 -5.57 11.92
CA ALA A 83 1.61 -4.88 13.08
C ALA A 83 0.50 -4.68 14.12
N TYR A 84 0.87 -4.82 15.39
CA TYR A 84 -0.01 -4.69 16.53
C TYR A 84 0.49 -3.57 17.43
N LEU A 85 -0.35 -2.56 17.64
CA LEU A 85 -0.03 -1.41 18.47
C LEU A 85 -1.01 -1.33 19.63
N TRP A 86 -0.51 -1.44 20.87
CA TRP A 86 -1.33 -1.33 22.07
C TRP A 86 -0.68 -0.38 23.07
N ARG A 87 -1.45 -0.02 24.10
CA ARG A 87 -0.95 0.81 25.20
C ARG A 87 -0.96 -0.02 26.48
N CYS A 88 0.05 0.12 27.31
CA CYS A 88 0.11 -0.49 28.64
C CYS A 88 -0.27 0.53 29.73
N ASP A 89 -0.38 0.05 30.97
CA ASP A 89 -0.72 0.87 32.15
C ASP A 89 0.30 1.98 32.45
N ASP A 90 1.53 1.86 31.96
CA ASP A 90 2.56 2.90 32.00
C ASP A 90 2.24 4.10 31.07
N GLY A 91 1.18 3.98 30.28
CA GLY A 91 0.73 5.00 29.32
C GLY A 91 1.52 5.04 28.02
N LYS A 92 2.49 4.13 27.82
CA LYS A 92 3.30 4.05 26.59
C LYS A 92 2.67 3.14 25.55
N TRP A 93 2.95 3.45 24.28
CA TRP A 93 2.58 2.60 23.15
C TRP A 93 3.64 1.53 22.94
N TYR A 94 3.22 0.33 22.57
CA TYR A 94 4.06 -0.83 22.29
C TYR A 94 3.70 -1.40 20.92
N LEU A 95 4.71 -1.56 20.07
CA LEU A 95 4.60 -2.21 18.76
C LEU A 95 5.14 -3.64 18.86
N ASP A 96 4.26 -4.60 18.62
CA ASP A 96 4.57 -6.05 18.58
C ASP A 96 5.34 -6.54 19.83
N ASP A 97 5.21 -5.86 20.98
CA ASP A 97 5.93 -6.13 22.25
C ASP A 97 7.46 -5.96 22.16
N LEU A 98 7.95 -5.42 21.04
CA LEU A 98 9.37 -5.30 20.75
C LEU A 98 9.88 -3.87 20.87
N TYR A 99 9.01 -2.88 20.64
CA TYR A 99 9.39 -1.47 20.60
C TYR A 99 8.40 -0.64 21.41
N SER A 100 8.92 0.22 22.28
CA SER A 100 8.12 1.13 23.12
C SER A 100 8.46 2.61 22.93
N GLU A 101 9.58 2.90 22.25
CA GLU A 101 10.00 4.26 21.96
C GLU A 101 9.25 4.80 20.71
N PRO A 102 8.52 5.94 20.80
CA PRO A 102 7.67 6.45 19.72
C PRO A 102 8.38 6.58 18.37
N ARG A 103 9.64 7.02 18.37
CA ARG A 103 10.45 7.14 17.15
C ARG A 103 10.77 5.78 16.53
N GLU A 104 11.04 4.78 17.35
CA GLU A 104 11.33 3.42 16.86
C GLU A 104 10.07 2.78 16.29
N ILE A 105 8.93 2.90 16.97
CA ILE A 105 7.62 2.46 16.49
C ILE A 105 7.32 3.11 15.14
N ALA A 106 7.44 4.43 15.05
CA ALA A 106 7.21 5.17 13.82
C ALA A 106 8.13 4.70 12.68
N SER A 107 9.43 4.58 12.96
CA SER A 107 10.43 4.09 12.02
C SER A 107 10.09 2.70 11.50
N LYS A 108 9.70 1.76 12.38
CA LYS A 108 9.36 0.38 12.01
C LYS A 108 8.09 0.32 11.18
N LEU A 109 7.05 1.08 11.53
CA LEU A 109 5.81 1.12 10.76
C LEU A 109 6.04 1.71 9.36
N ILE A 110 6.63 2.91 9.25
CA ILE A 110 6.86 3.57 7.96
C ILE A 110 7.82 2.75 7.09
N LYS A 111 8.87 2.16 7.67
CA LYS A 111 9.90 1.46 6.87
C LYS A 111 9.49 0.07 6.39
N ASN A 112 8.54 -0.58 7.04
CA ASN A 112 8.17 -1.96 6.70
C ASN A 112 6.80 -2.07 6.02
N ILE A 113 5.98 -1.03 6.01
CA ILE A 113 4.67 -1.12 5.39
C ILE A 113 4.79 -1.15 3.85
N PRO A 114 4.24 -2.17 3.16
CA PRO A 114 4.53 -2.40 1.74
C PRO A 114 4.16 -1.25 0.81
N VAL A 115 3.03 -0.57 1.03
CA VAL A 115 2.54 0.48 0.14
C VAL A 115 3.52 1.64 -0.04
N PHE A 116 4.33 1.92 0.98
CA PHE A 116 5.35 2.96 0.94
C PHE A 116 6.56 2.62 0.08
N TYR A 117 6.65 1.39 -0.43
CA TYR A 117 7.69 0.90 -1.35
C TYR A 117 7.11 0.38 -2.66
N SER A 118 5.86 0.74 -2.95
CA SER A 118 5.07 0.19 -4.05
C SER A 118 4.75 1.23 -5.12
N ILE A 119 5.62 2.21 -5.36
CA ILE A 119 5.45 3.12 -6.50
C ILE A 119 5.95 2.39 -7.75
N PRO A 120 5.08 2.06 -8.72
CA PRO A 120 5.50 1.40 -9.94
C PRO A 120 6.31 2.34 -10.83
N GLU A 121 7.24 1.77 -11.60
CA GLU A 121 8.05 2.49 -12.58
C GLU A 121 7.80 2.01 -14.02
N ASN A 122 6.99 0.95 -14.20
CA ASN A 122 6.68 0.37 -15.49
C ASN A 122 5.38 -0.46 -15.42
N PRO A 123 4.79 -0.84 -16.58
CA PRO A 123 3.56 -1.63 -16.65
C PRO A 123 3.65 -3.00 -15.98
N LYS A 124 4.83 -3.61 -15.98
CA LYS A 124 5.05 -4.92 -15.32
C LYS A 124 4.90 -4.82 -13.81
N GLU A 125 5.38 -3.74 -13.21
CA GLU A 125 5.21 -3.46 -11.79
C GLU A 125 3.75 -3.12 -11.45
N VAL A 126 3.04 -2.37 -12.31
CA VAL A 126 1.60 -2.14 -12.15
C VAL A 126 0.84 -3.46 -12.12
N LYS A 127 1.11 -4.37 -13.08
CA LYS A 127 0.51 -5.71 -13.09
C LYS A 127 0.76 -6.45 -11.78
N HIS A 128 2.01 -6.48 -11.32
CA HIS A 128 2.37 -7.15 -10.07
C HIS A 128 1.61 -6.57 -8.87
N LEU A 129 1.55 -5.25 -8.72
CA LEU A 129 0.88 -4.57 -7.62
C LEU A 129 -0.64 -4.79 -7.60
N LEU A 130 -1.25 -4.91 -8.79
CA LEU A 130 -2.64 -5.32 -8.96
C LEU A 130 -2.86 -6.77 -8.49
N GLU A 131 -1.98 -7.69 -8.90
CA GLU A 131 -2.07 -9.12 -8.53
C GLU A 131 -1.90 -9.35 -7.04
N ILE A 132 -0.99 -8.62 -6.38
CA ILE A 132 -0.81 -8.72 -4.92
C ILE A 132 -1.79 -7.82 -4.13
N GLY A 133 -2.69 -7.13 -4.81
CA GLY A 133 -3.77 -6.37 -4.18
C GLY A 133 -3.39 -5.05 -3.52
N ILE A 134 -2.14 -4.54 -3.69
CA ILE A 134 -1.72 -3.23 -3.18
C ILE A 134 -2.34 -2.08 -3.98
N MET A 135 -2.66 -2.30 -5.25
CA MET A 135 -3.25 -1.29 -6.12
C MET A 135 -4.76 -1.53 -6.32
N HIS A 136 -5.53 -0.46 -6.45
CA HIS A 136 -6.91 -0.49 -6.92
C HIS A 136 -6.94 -0.81 -8.41
N PHE A 137 -7.79 -1.75 -8.83
CA PHE A 137 -8.08 -1.93 -10.25
C PHE A 137 -9.01 -0.79 -10.69
N ASN A 138 -8.43 0.28 -11.22
CA ASN A 138 -9.15 1.43 -11.75
C ASN A 138 -8.34 2.03 -12.90
N GLU A 139 -8.81 1.79 -14.13
CA GLU A 139 -8.15 2.19 -15.38
C GLU A 139 -7.86 3.70 -15.46
N ILE A 140 -8.66 4.54 -14.81
CA ILE A 140 -8.52 6.00 -14.84
C ILE A 140 -7.34 6.47 -13.98
N LEU A 141 -6.92 5.67 -12.99
CA LEU A 141 -5.91 6.06 -12.02
C LEU A 141 -4.50 5.58 -12.37
N PHE A 142 -4.34 4.75 -13.41
CA PHE A 142 -3.04 4.15 -13.68
C PHE A 142 -2.04 5.17 -14.24
N PRO A 143 -0.80 5.18 -13.73
CA PRO A 143 0.24 6.05 -14.25
C PRO A 143 0.66 5.62 -15.66
N ILE A 144 1.03 6.57 -16.49
CA ILE A 144 1.64 6.35 -17.81
C ILE A 144 3.13 6.66 -17.71
N PHE A 145 3.99 5.77 -18.22
CA PHE A 145 5.45 5.85 -18.03
C PHE A 145 6.20 6.31 -19.28
N SER A 146 5.50 6.52 -20.39
CA SER A 146 6.08 6.97 -21.66
C SER A 146 5.24 8.06 -22.30
N ASN A 147 5.89 8.94 -23.07
CA ASN A 147 5.24 9.93 -23.91
C ASN A 147 4.84 9.38 -25.29
N ARG A 148 5.09 8.10 -25.55
CA ARG A 148 4.73 7.44 -26.79
C ARG A 148 3.21 7.43 -26.96
N THR A 149 2.76 7.84 -28.14
CA THR A 149 1.35 7.73 -28.55
C THR A 149 1.07 6.31 -29.03
N LEU A 150 -0.08 5.76 -28.62
CA LEU A 150 -0.56 4.45 -29.06
C LEU A 150 -1.56 4.64 -30.20
N GLU A 151 -1.54 3.74 -31.18
CA GLU A 151 -2.50 3.73 -32.29
C GLU A 151 -3.89 3.28 -31.82
N ASP A 152 -3.94 2.29 -30.92
CA ASP A 152 -5.14 1.89 -30.19
C ASP A 152 -4.82 1.80 -28.69
N SER A 153 -5.56 2.56 -27.89
CA SER A 153 -5.45 2.60 -26.43
C SER A 153 -6.72 2.12 -25.71
N ARG A 154 -7.72 1.57 -26.42
CA ARG A 154 -9.04 1.26 -25.85
C ARG A 154 -8.99 0.22 -24.74
N GLU A 155 -8.12 -0.78 -24.88
CA GLU A 155 -7.94 -1.86 -23.90
C GLU A 155 -6.63 -1.72 -23.10
N VAL A 156 -5.92 -0.61 -23.28
CA VAL A 156 -4.61 -0.39 -22.66
C VAL A 156 -4.77 0.34 -21.34
N LEU A 157 -4.29 -0.29 -20.27
CA LEU A 157 -4.34 0.23 -18.90
C LEU A 157 -3.16 1.16 -18.58
N THR A 158 -1.96 0.84 -19.05
CA THR A 158 -0.73 1.63 -18.86
C THR A 158 0.35 1.14 -19.81
N TRP A 159 1.34 1.98 -20.14
CA TRP A 159 2.45 1.63 -21.02
C TRP A 159 3.74 2.37 -20.65
N ASP A 160 4.86 1.80 -21.08
CA ASP A 160 6.18 2.44 -21.18
C ASP A 160 6.68 2.36 -22.64
N ASP A 161 7.97 2.64 -22.86
CA ASP A 161 8.57 2.63 -24.21
C ASP A 161 8.63 1.23 -24.85
N HIS A 162 8.57 0.17 -24.04
CA HIS A 162 8.81 -1.21 -24.45
C HIS A 162 7.54 -2.07 -24.39
N PHE A 163 6.74 -1.89 -23.34
CA PHE A 163 5.61 -2.73 -23.00
C PHE A 163 4.34 -1.92 -22.72
N LEU A 164 3.21 -2.59 -22.88
CA LEU A 164 1.89 -2.12 -22.49
C LEU A 164 1.15 -3.21 -21.71
N LEU A 165 0.41 -2.79 -20.70
CA LEU A 165 -0.47 -3.62 -19.90
C LEU A 165 -1.89 -3.47 -20.43
N VAL A 166 -2.51 -4.60 -20.78
CA VAL A 166 -3.86 -4.68 -21.34
C VAL A 166 -4.72 -5.60 -20.48
N GLY A 167 -6.01 -5.31 -20.43
CA GLY A 167 -7.01 -6.16 -19.79
C GLY A 167 -8.18 -5.35 -19.23
N THR A 168 -9.25 -6.06 -18.87
CA THR A 168 -10.48 -5.47 -18.32
C THR A 168 -10.76 -5.96 -16.90
N GLN A 169 -10.06 -7.00 -16.44
CA GLN A 169 -10.21 -7.61 -15.13
C GLN A 169 -8.84 -8.11 -14.63
N LEU A 170 -8.68 -8.26 -13.31
CA LEU A 170 -7.44 -8.78 -12.72
C LEU A 170 -7.03 -10.15 -13.29
N THR A 171 -8.00 -11.00 -13.64
CA THR A 171 -7.78 -12.36 -14.14
C THR A 171 -7.30 -12.42 -15.59
N ASN A 172 -7.40 -11.33 -16.36
CA ASN A 172 -7.05 -11.29 -17.78
C ASN A 172 -5.93 -10.31 -18.15
N LEU A 173 -5.21 -9.80 -17.14
CA LEU A 173 -4.08 -8.89 -17.35
C LEU A 173 -2.96 -9.52 -18.16
N LYS A 174 -2.57 -8.86 -19.25
CA LYS A 174 -1.47 -9.30 -20.13
C LYS A 174 -0.51 -8.15 -20.43
N LEU A 175 0.77 -8.50 -20.53
CA LEU A 175 1.80 -7.60 -21.04
C LEU A 175 2.06 -7.96 -22.50
N TYR A 176 2.10 -6.94 -23.34
CA TYR A 176 2.55 -7.04 -24.72
C TYR A 176 3.70 -6.07 -24.93
N SER A 177 4.64 -6.45 -25.79
CA SER A 177 5.49 -5.47 -26.46
C SER A 177 4.65 -4.65 -27.45
N HIS A 178 5.14 -3.47 -27.83
CA HIS A 178 4.48 -2.67 -28.86
C HIS A 178 4.36 -3.40 -30.20
N GLU A 179 5.35 -4.22 -30.56
CA GLU A 179 5.32 -5.03 -31.79
C GLU A 179 4.20 -6.07 -31.76
N GLU A 180 4.06 -6.80 -30.64
CA GLU A 180 3.00 -7.78 -30.46
C GLU A 180 1.60 -7.13 -30.47
N TRP A 181 1.46 -5.96 -29.84
CA TRP A 181 0.20 -5.22 -29.81
C TRP A 181 -0.22 -4.73 -31.19
N ASN A 182 0.70 -4.13 -31.94
CA ASN A 182 0.42 -3.68 -33.31
C ASN A 182 0.03 -4.86 -34.22
N ALA A 183 0.71 -5.99 -34.10
CA ALA A 183 0.35 -7.20 -34.85
C ALA A 183 -1.06 -7.72 -34.49
N LEU A 184 -1.51 -7.56 -33.24
CA LEU A 184 -2.88 -7.88 -32.83
C LEU A 184 -3.89 -6.92 -33.46
N ILE A 185 -3.63 -5.62 -33.42
CA ILE A 185 -4.49 -4.59 -34.03
C ILE A 185 -4.62 -4.83 -35.54
N ASP A 186 -3.51 -5.05 -36.24
CA ASP A 186 -3.50 -5.32 -37.68
C ASP A 186 -4.34 -6.55 -38.03
N ARG A 187 -4.22 -7.60 -37.21
CA ARG A 187 -5.01 -8.82 -37.38
C ARG A 187 -6.50 -8.54 -37.18
N GLU A 188 -6.90 -7.82 -36.14
CA GLU A 188 -8.31 -7.49 -35.92
C GLU A 188 -8.89 -6.64 -37.05
N ASN A 189 -8.14 -5.65 -37.52
CA ASN A 189 -8.54 -4.79 -38.64
C ASN A 189 -8.61 -5.57 -39.96
N SER A 190 -7.77 -6.58 -40.16
CA SER A 190 -7.80 -7.44 -41.36
C SER A 190 -9.07 -8.29 -41.46
N TYR A 191 -9.75 -8.58 -40.35
CA TYR A 191 -11.04 -9.28 -40.34
C TYR A 191 -12.25 -8.34 -40.50
N LEU A 192 -12.04 -7.02 -40.39
CA LEU A 192 -13.08 -6.00 -40.52
C LEU A 192 -13.14 -5.38 -41.93
N ASN A 193 -12.17 -5.70 -42.80
CA ASN A 193 -12.10 -5.35 -44.22
C ASN A 193 -12.38 -6.57 -45.11
#